data_AF-A0A2N2EPS7-F1
#
_entry.id   AF-A0A2N2EPS7-F1
#
_cell.length_a   1.000
_cell.length_b   1.000
_cell.length_c   1.000
_cell.angle_alpha   90.00
_cell.angle_beta   90.00
_cell.angle_gamma   90.00
#
_symmetry.space_group_name_H-M   'P 1'
#
loop_
_entity.id
_entity.type
_entity.pdbx_description
1 polymer ?
#
loop_
_entity_poly.entity_id
_entity_poly.type
_entity_poly.pdbx_seq_one_letter_code
_entity_poly.pdbx_strand_id
1 'polypeptide(L)'
;MAHKKIEKIIKAEGKQDIIIRLARVADMRRIQMLYAEVYGAAYPIPIIADKDKMRSAIENDEYYWLVAECQGRVIGSLVYSVDLLYRNSKAFGAVVSQEFRKHDLAFTMMKLVLDDITQTKDLVDLVYATTRTANHAPQKLTESLGFIKLGIFPNTHKVQDNETHCLTAYFTDRALQRRRTTPVIIPEIAPFYEIVRRQINLEPAQLSEVRRDYSDHKQKIPLLNFETITATEFIKHRWKKTKSNSFFENIFMPFHEPNLILITPDQGTEVYITYSQKDKYSVIVGGVTNEKSFAVVLESVAQQVSRMDMSYVEVIIDAYSPELQRDALDARFIPSAYFPSAKRMEDKRYDCVVFSRTFDILDFRNVRIISLYKNFLNEYLKLWRENYIELVFDSEQK
;
A
#
# COMPACT_ATOMS: atom_id res chain seq x y z
N MET A 1 0.86 -5.74 -29.01
CA MET A 1 0.09 -5.23 -27.86
C MET A 1 -1.33 -5.72 -28.00
N ALA A 2 -1.89 -6.37 -26.98
CA ALA A 2 -3.22 -6.95 -27.06
C ALA A 2 -4.29 -5.87 -26.86
N HIS A 3 -5.19 -5.68 -27.82
CA HIS A 3 -6.31 -4.75 -27.68
C HIS A 3 -7.10 -5.07 -26.39
N LYS A 4 -7.22 -4.09 -25.50
CA LYS A 4 -8.12 -4.19 -24.35
C LYS A 4 -9.56 -4.13 -24.87
N LYS A 5 -10.33 -5.19 -24.62
CA LYS A 5 -11.74 -5.23 -24.98
C LYS A 5 -12.54 -5.68 -23.76
N ILE A 6 -13.00 -4.72 -22.98
CA ILE A 6 -13.95 -4.94 -21.89
C ILE A 6 -15.19 -4.13 -22.21
N GLU A 7 -16.28 -4.82 -22.50
CA GLU A 7 -17.61 -4.23 -22.67
C GLU A 7 -18.65 -5.20 -22.11
N LYS A 8 -19.57 -4.70 -21.29
CA LYS A 8 -20.66 -5.48 -20.72
C LYS A 8 -21.92 -4.63 -20.58
N ILE A 9 -23.05 -5.16 -21.04
CA ILE A 9 -24.35 -4.53 -20.91
C ILE A 9 -25.11 -5.21 -19.77
N ILE A 10 -25.62 -4.43 -18.83
CA ILE A 10 -26.47 -4.89 -17.73
C ILE A 10 -27.86 -4.30 -17.96
N LYS A 11 -28.84 -5.18 -18.20
CA LYS A 11 -30.24 -4.77 -18.29
C LYS A 11 -30.76 -4.46 -16.89
N ALA A 12 -31.35 -3.28 -16.70
CA ALA A 12 -31.99 -2.88 -15.45
C ALA A 12 -33.50 -2.83 -15.66
N GLU A 13 -34.27 -3.66 -14.95
CA GLU A 13 -35.73 -3.70 -15.10
C GLU A 13 -36.36 -2.31 -14.86
N GLY A 14 -37.14 -1.84 -15.83
CA GLY A 14 -37.78 -0.51 -15.79
C GLY A 14 -36.82 0.68 -15.93
N LYS A 15 -35.53 0.46 -16.19
CA LYS A 15 -34.52 1.49 -16.45
C LYS A 15 -33.81 1.23 -17.78
N GLN A 16 -33.10 2.23 -18.29
CA GLN A 16 -32.24 2.01 -19.46
C GLN A 16 -31.02 1.16 -19.10
N ASP A 17 -30.48 0.46 -20.10
CA ASP A 17 -29.32 -0.40 -19.97
C ASP A 17 -28.10 0.35 -19.41
N ILE A 18 -27.34 -0.35 -18.56
CA ILE A 18 -26.06 0.13 -18.03
C ILE A 18 -24.94 -0.50 -18.85
N ILE A 19 -24.06 0.32 -19.40
CA ILE A 19 -22.94 -0.11 -20.23
C ILE A 19 -21.65 0.06 -19.43
N ILE A 20 -20.96 -1.04 -19.14
CA ILE A 20 -19.60 -1.03 -18.60
C ILE A 20 -18.63 -1.10 -19.78
N ARG A 21 -17.69 -0.16 -19.85
CA ARG A 21 -16.68 -0.06 -20.92
C ARG A 21 -15.39 0.55 -20.41
N LEU A 22 -14.33 0.47 -21.22
CA LEU A 22 -13.12 1.27 -20.99
C LEU A 22 -13.44 2.77 -21.02
N ALA A 23 -12.77 3.51 -20.13
CA ALA A 23 -12.81 4.96 -20.08
C ALA A 23 -12.13 5.55 -21.32
N ARG A 24 -12.63 6.71 -21.74
CA ARG A 24 -12.07 7.52 -22.83
C ARG A 24 -11.69 8.89 -22.27
N VAL A 25 -10.83 9.61 -22.98
CA VAL A 25 -10.44 10.99 -22.60
C VAL A 25 -11.66 11.90 -22.39
N ALA A 26 -12.72 11.70 -23.18
CA ALA A 26 -13.98 12.43 -23.03
C ALA A 26 -14.71 12.19 -21.69
N ASP A 27 -14.43 11.09 -21.00
CA ASP A 27 -15.05 10.74 -19.71
C ASP A 27 -14.38 11.43 -18.51
N MET A 28 -13.17 11.98 -18.68
CA MET A 28 -12.34 12.51 -17.59
C MET A 28 -13.10 13.43 -16.63
N ARG A 29 -13.78 14.44 -17.18
CA ARG A 29 -14.53 15.41 -16.37
C ARG A 29 -15.67 14.76 -15.60
N ARG A 30 -16.38 13.80 -16.20
CA ARG A 30 -17.51 13.10 -15.58
C ARG A 30 -17.05 12.16 -14.47
N ILE A 31 -15.92 11.49 -14.67
CA ILE A 31 -15.27 10.68 -13.63
C ILE A 31 -14.88 11.57 -12.44
N GLN A 32 -14.20 12.70 -12.67
CA GLN A 32 -13.83 13.63 -11.60
C GLN A 32 -15.05 14.14 -10.81
N MET A 33 -16.13 14.51 -11.51
CA MET A 33 -17.38 14.91 -10.87
C MET A 33 -17.97 13.79 -10.01
N LEU A 34 -17.95 12.54 -10.49
CA LEU A 34 -18.46 11.39 -9.72
C LEU A 34 -17.64 11.13 -8.45
N TYR A 35 -16.31 11.23 -8.51
CA TYR A 35 -15.48 11.12 -7.31
C TYR A 35 -15.74 12.26 -6.32
N ALA A 36 -15.88 13.50 -6.80
CA ALA A 36 -16.21 14.64 -5.95
C ALA A 36 -17.61 14.51 -5.32
N GLU A 37 -18.60 14.00 -6.05
CA GLU A 37 -19.97 13.74 -5.56
C GLU A 37 -19.97 12.72 -4.41
N VAL A 38 -19.17 11.64 -4.51
CA VAL A 38 -19.21 10.53 -3.55
C VAL A 38 -18.23 10.69 -2.39
N TYR A 39 -17.04 11.23 -2.64
CA TYR A 39 -15.96 11.33 -1.65
C TYR A 39 -15.64 12.77 -1.23
N GLY A 40 -16.26 13.77 -1.86
CA GLY A 40 -15.98 15.18 -1.63
C GLY A 40 -14.79 15.71 -2.43
N ALA A 41 -14.67 17.04 -2.48
CA ALA A 41 -13.65 17.74 -3.27
C ALA A 41 -12.20 17.46 -2.81
N ALA A 42 -12.02 16.99 -1.57
CA ALA A 42 -10.70 16.77 -0.98
C ALA A 42 -10.07 15.41 -1.35
N TYR A 43 -10.70 14.60 -2.23
CA TYR A 43 -10.20 13.26 -2.54
C TYR A 43 -8.72 13.28 -2.99
N PRO A 44 -7.81 12.58 -2.30
CA PRO A 44 -6.38 12.85 -2.43
C PRO A 44 -5.69 12.14 -3.59
N ILE A 45 -6.32 11.13 -4.21
CA ILE A 45 -5.62 10.28 -5.19
C ILE A 45 -5.22 11.08 -6.44
N PRO A 46 -3.90 11.22 -6.72
CA PRO A 46 -3.41 12.06 -7.81
C PRO A 46 -3.91 11.63 -9.19
N ILE A 47 -4.03 10.33 -9.45
CA ILE A 47 -4.47 9.82 -10.76
C ILE A 47 -5.87 10.30 -11.16
N ILE A 48 -6.70 10.69 -10.18
CA ILE A 48 -8.06 11.20 -10.38
C ILE A 48 -8.08 12.74 -10.37
N ALA A 49 -7.30 13.36 -9.48
CA ALA A 49 -7.31 14.81 -9.31
C ALA A 49 -6.48 15.56 -10.38
N ASP A 50 -5.36 14.98 -10.81
CA ASP A 50 -4.42 15.58 -11.77
C ASP A 50 -4.82 15.22 -13.21
N LYS A 51 -5.05 16.23 -14.04
CA LYS A 51 -5.54 16.09 -15.41
C LYS A 51 -4.54 15.34 -16.30
N ASP A 52 -3.25 15.59 -16.16
CA ASP A 52 -2.23 15.02 -17.04
C ASP A 52 -1.95 13.58 -16.65
N LYS A 53 -1.91 13.29 -15.34
CA LYS A 53 -1.84 11.90 -14.85
C LYS A 53 -3.07 11.08 -15.24
N MET A 54 -4.26 11.67 -15.13
CA MET A 54 -5.50 11.01 -15.51
C MET A 54 -5.54 10.70 -17.02
N ARG A 55 -5.18 11.67 -17.86
CA ARG A 55 -5.07 11.46 -19.31
C ARG A 55 -4.09 10.34 -19.63
N SER A 56 -2.87 10.42 -19.07
CA SER A 56 -1.83 9.43 -19.28
C SER A 56 -2.31 8.03 -18.89
N ALA A 57 -3.00 7.89 -17.76
CA ALA A 57 -3.57 6.61 -17.35
C ALA A 57 -4.67 6.08 -18.29
N ILE A 58 -5.58 6.94 -18.78
CA ILE A 58 -6.62 6.51 -19.73
C ILE A 58 -6.02 6.05 -21.07
N GLU A 59 -4.93 6.69 -21.50
CA GLU A 59 -4.27 6.40 -22.78
C GLU A 59 -3.23 5.26 -22.68
N ASN A 60 -2.85 4.82 -21.47
CA ASN A 60 -1.78 3.84 -21.25
C ASN A 60 -2.30 2.39 -21.10
N ASP A 61 -1.59 1.46 -21.76
CA ASP A 61 -1.88 0.03 -21.71
C ASP A 61 -1.63 -0.63 -20.33
N GLU A 62 -0.91 0.03 -19.43
CA GLU A 62 -0.67 -0.42 -18.06
C GLU A 62 -1.83 -0.10 -17.11
N TYR A 63 -2.86 0.64 -17.54
CA TYR A 63 -4.01 0.99 -16.70
C TYR A 63 -5.32 0.41 -17.21
N TYR A 64 -6.08 -0.22 -16.33
CA TYR A 64 -7.44 -0.66 -16.61
C TYR A 64 -8.40 0.30 -15.96
N TRP A 65 -8.85 1.30 -16.74
CA TRP A 65 -9.84 2.27 -16.29
C TRP A 65 -11.19 1.97 -16.93
N LEU A 66 -12.15 1.49 -16.13
CA LEU A 66 -13.51 1.25 -16.57
C LEU A 66 -14.45 2.35 -16.10
N VAL A 67 -15.48 2.61 -16.92
CA VAL A 67 -16.66 3.40 -16.53
C VAL A 67 -17.92 2.56 -16.71
N ALA A 68 -18.88 2.76 -15.82
CA ALA A 68 -20.26 2.34 -16.01
C ALA A 68 -21.08 3.56 -16.44
N GLU A 69 -21.80 3.45 -17.54
CA GLU A 69 -22.57 4.53 -18.15
C GLU A 69 -24.05 4.15 -18.22
N CYS A 70 -24.93 5.09 -17.87
CA CYS A 70 -26.37 4.98 -18.07
C CYS A 70 -26.89 6.32 -18.60
N GLN A 71 -27.64 6.29 -19.71
CA GLN A 71 -28.21 7.48 -20.36
C GLN A 71 -27.18 8.59 -20.68
N GLY A 72 -25.96 8.21 -21.08
CA GLY A 72 -24.90 9.19 -21.32
C GLY A 72 -24.26 9.77 -20.06
N ARG A 73 -24.63 9.34 -18.84
CA ARG A 73 -24.01 9.74 -17.57
C ARG A 73 -23.07 8.63 -17.07
N VAL A 74 -21.85 9.00 -16.68
CA VAL A 74 -20.96 8.08 -15.95
C VAL A 74 -21.48 7.94 -14.53
N ILE A 75 -21.89 6.72 -14.16
CA ILE A 75 -22.47 6.36 -12.87
C ILE A 75 -21.56 5.45 -12.04
N GLY A 76 -20.48 4.94 -12.65
CA GLY A 76 -19.44 4.17 -11.97
C GLY A 76 -18.07 4.39 -12.61
N SER A 77 -17.01 4.31 -11.83
CA SER A 77 -15.63 4.36 -12.30
C SER A 77 -14.76 3.43 -11.46
N LEU A 78 -13.82 2.74 -12.12
CA LEU A 78 -12.86 1.83 -11.50
C LEU A 78 -11.51 1.96 -12.20
N VAL A 79 -10.41 2.06 -11.45
CA VAL A 79 -9.07 2.10 -12.02
C VAL A 79 -8.11 1.13 -11.35
N TYR A 80 -7.42 0.35 -12.18
CA TYR A 80 -6.33 -0.55 -11.81
C TYR A 80 -5.06 -0.10 -12.54
N SER A 81 -3.91 -0.25 -11.91
CA SER A 81 -2.61 -0.23 -12.59
C SER A 81 -2.04 -1.63 -12.62
N VAL A 82 -1.34 -1.96 -13.70
CA VAL A 82 -0.68 -3.23 -13.94
C VAL A 82 0.82 -2.98 -14.07
N ASP A 83 1.61 -3.72 -13.31
CA ASP A 83 3.05 -3.74 -13.42
C ASP A 83 3.46 -5.10 -14.01
N LEU A 84 3.87 -5.09 -15.27
CA LEU A 84 4.23 -6.31 -16.01
C LEU A 84 5.59 -6.87 -15.58
N LEU A 85 6.49 -6.04 -15.05
CA LEU A 85 7.80 -6.47 -14.57
C LEU A 85 7.64 -7.33 -13.32
N TYR A 86 6.94 -6.81 -12.31
CA TYR A 86 6.67 -7.54 -11.07
C TYR A 86 5.48 -8.50 -11.19
N ARG A 87 4.69 -8.40 -12.27
CA ARG A 87 3.43 -9.13 -12.48
C ARG A 87 2.46 -8.90 -11.33
N ASN A 88 2.30 -7.64 -10.94
CA ASN A 88 1.40 -7.21 -9.87
C ASN A 88 0.37 -6.24 -10.45
N SER A 89 -0.78 -6.12 -9.78
CA SER A 89 -1.73 -5.05 -10.03
C SER A 89 -2.20 -4.41 -8.72
N LYS A 90 -2.50 -3.11 -8.77
CA LYS A 90 -3.14 -2.38 -7.68
C LYS A 90 -4.48 -1.83 -8.15
N ALA A 91 -5.56 -2.13 -7.42
CA ALA A 91 -6.83 -1.43 -7.56
C ALA A 91 -6.72 -0.10 -6.78
N PHE A 92 -6.74 1.03 -7.49
CA PHE A 92 -6.49 2.35 -6.91
C PHE A 92 -7.75 3.02 -6.38
N GLY A 93 -8.86 2.89 -7.10
CA GLY A 93 -10.09 3.56 -6.74
C GLY A 93 -11.30 2.99 -7.46
N ALA A 94 -12.39 2.88 -6.74
CA ALA A 94 -13.70 2.47 -7.24
C ALA A 94 -14.75 3.44 -6.72
N VAL A 95 -15.64 3.93 -7.57
CA VAL A 95 -16.75 4.79 -7.17
C VAL A 95 -17.99 4.41 -7.94
N VAL A 96 -19.14 4.41 -7.25
CA VAL A 96 -20.46 4.19 -7.84
C VAL A 96 -21.41 5.23 -7.26
N SER A 97 -22.18 5.87 -8.14
CA SER A 97 -23.21 6.84 -7.78
C SER A 97 -24.19 6.23 -6.78
N GLN A 98 -24.64 7.04 -5.82
CA GLN A 98 -25.47 6.55 -4.71
C GLN A 98 -26.76 5.88 -5.19
N GLU A 99 -27.36 6.43 -6.23
CA GLU A 99 -28.60 5.94 -6.88
C GLU A 99 -28.44 4.54 -7.49
N PHE A 100 -27.21 4.11 -7.76
CA PHE A 100 -26.91 2.87 -8.50
C PHE A 100 -26.16 1.81 -7.68
N ARG A 101 -25.99 2.02 -6.37
CA ARG A 101 -25.22 1.10 -5.51
C ARG A 101 -25.80 -0.31 -5.37
N LYS A 102 -27.08 -0.52 -5.67
CA LYS A 102 -27.78 -1.82 -5.57
C LYS A 102 -27.73 -2.67 -6.85
N HIS A 103 -26.96 -2.26 -7.86
CA HIS A 103 -26.83 -2.96 -9.14
C HIS A 103 -25.51 -3.73 -9.27
N ASP A 104 -24.80 -4.00 -8.16
CA ASP A 104 -23.52 -4.73 -8.12
C ASP A 104 -22.47 -4.23 -9.12
N LEU A 105 -22.50 -2.93 -9.44
CA LEU A 105 -21.61 -2.34 -10.45
C LEU A 105 -20.15 -2.44 -10.03
N ALA A 106 -19.83 -2.11 -8.78
CA ALA A 106 -18.46 -2.19 -8.28
C ALA A 106 -17.93 -3.64 -8.35
N PHE A 107 -18.73 -4.62 -7.93
CA PHE A 107 -18.40 -6.04 -8.05
C PHE A 107 -18.18 -6.45 -9.50
N THR A 108 -19.12 -6.11 -10.38
CA THR A 108 -19.05 -6.48 -11.79
C THR A 108 -17.83 -5.88 -12.48
N MET A 109 -17.55 -4.60 -12.26
CA MET A 109 -16.39 -3.92 -12.85
C MET A 109 -15.08 -4.52 -12.32
N MET A 110 -14.96 -4.74 -11.01
CA MET A 110 -13.75 -5.34 -10.42
C MET A 110 -13.53 -6.76 -10.92
N LYS A 111 -14.59 -7.57 -10.99
CA LYS A 111 -14.53 -8.93 -11.52
C LYS A 111 -14.09 -8.96 -12.98
N LEU A 112 -14.63 -8.08 -13.83
CA LEU A 112 -14.23 -7.97 -15.24
C LEU A 112 -12.74 -7.69 -15.40
N VAL A 113 -12.20 -6.73 -14.64
CA VAL A 113 -10.76 -6.42 -14.69
C VAL A 113 -9.95 -7.59 -14.13
N LEU A 114 -10.35 -8.14 -12.98
CA LEU A 114 -9.65 -9.23 -12.30
C LEU A 114 -9.55 -10.48 -13.19
N ASP A 115 -10.66 -10.91 -13.80
CA ASP A 115 -10.71 -12.07 -14.70
C ASP A 115 -9.90 -11.80 -15.99
N ASP A 116 -9.89 -10.57 -16.52
CA ASP A 116 -9.06 -10.24 -17.70
C ASP A 116 -7.56 -10.33 -17.38
N ILE A 117 -7.11 -9.68 -16.31
CA ILE A 117 -5.68 -9.55 -16.01
C ILE A 117 -5.06 -10.79 -15.35
N THR A 118 -5.85 -11.61 -14.65
CA THR A 118 -5.34 -12.82 -13.96
C THR A 118 -5.60 -14.12 -14.72
N GLN A 119 -6.68 -14.22 -15.49
CA GLN A 119 -7.07 -15.48 -16.16
C GLN A 119 -6.99 -15.36 -17.68
N THR A 120 -7.67 -14.38 -18.27
CA THR A 120 -7.83 -14.29 -19.74
C THR A 120 -6.51 -13.95 -20.44
N LYS A 121 -5.77 -12.99 -19.88
CA LYS A 121 -4.50 -12.51 -20.44
C LYS A 121 -3.27 -12.92 -19.65
N ASP A 122 -3.44 -13.47 -18.44
CA ASP A 122 -2.35 -13.90 -17.55
C ASP A 122 -1.24 -12.82 -17.40
N LEU A 123 -1.65 -11.57 -17.17
CA LEU A 123 -0.73 -10.43 -17.07
C LEU A 123 -0.06 -10.36 -15.69
N VAL A 124 -0.80 -10.71 -14.64
CA VAL A 124 -0.35 -10.54 -13.25
C VAL A 124 -0.63 -11.80 -12.43
N ASP A 125 0.24 -12.05 -11.46
CA ASP A 125 0.11 -13.17 -10.53
C ASP A 125 -0.64 -12.77 -9.26
N LEU A 126 -0.65 -11.47 -8.91
CA LEU A 126 -1.36 -10.94 -7.75
C LEU A 126 -2.01 -9.59 -8.04
N VAL A 127 -3.12 -9.32 -7.35
CA VAL A 127 -3.81 -8.03 -7.34
C VAL A 127 -4.04 -7.61 -5.91
N TYR A 128 -3.66 -6.39 -5.52
CA TYR A 128 -3.93 -5.88 -4.18
C TYR A 128 -4.70 -4.57 -4.20
N ALA A 129 -5.32 -4.26 -3.07
CA ALA A 129 -6.09 -3.05 -2.86
C ALA A 129 -5.94 -2.57 -1.41
N THR A 130 -6.07 -1.26 -1.23
CA THR A 130 -6.36 -0.68 0.08
C THR A 130 -7.83 -0.32 0.16
N THR A 131 -8.44 -0.58 1.32
CA THR A 131 -9.85 -0.26 1.56
C THR A 131 -9.98 0.66 2.76
N ARG A 132 -10.69 1.79 2.59
CA ARG A 132 -10.98 2.72 3.68
C ARG A 132 -11.87 2.04 4.72
N THR A 133 -11.67 2.35 6.00
CA THR A 133 -12.44 1.75 7.09
C THR A 133 -13.66 2.55 7.52
N ALA A 134 -14.03 3.64 6.83
CA ALA A 134 -15.22 4.42 7.18
C ALA A 134 -16.52 3.62 7.02
N ASN A 135 -16.52 2.55 6.22
CA ASN A 135 -17.62 1.61 6.09
C ASN A 135 -17.14 0.20 5.70
N HIS A 136 -17.97 -0.81 5.93
CA HIS A 136 -17.63 -2.21 5.65
C HIS A 136 -17.75 -2.60 4.16
N ALA A 137 -18.36 -1.77 3.30
CA ALA A 137 -18.76 -2.21 1.97
C ALA A 137 -17.55 -2.55 1.05
N PRO A 138 -16.48 -1.74 0.95
CA PRO A 138 -15.28 -2.11 0.22
C PRO A 138 -14.60 -3.38 0.75
N GLN A 139 -14.59 -3.57 2.07
CA GLN A 139 -13.98 -4.76 2.69
C GLN A 139 -14.74 -6.04 2.33
N LYS A 140 -16.08 -5.99 2.37
CA LYS A 140 -16.94 -7.11 1.96
C LYS A 140 -16.90 -7.35 0.45
N LEU A 141 -16.77 -6.29 -0.33
CA LEU A 141 -16.64 -6.37 -1.78
C LEU A 141 -15.38 -7.15 -2.18
N THR A 142 -14.22 -6.79 -1.63
CA THR A 142 -12.97 -7.52 -1.91
C THR A 142 -13.04 -8.96 -1.42
N GLU A 143 -13.66 -9.22 -0.27
CA GLU A 143 -13.90 -10.58 0.22
C GLU A 143 -14.75 -11.42 -0.74
N SER A 144 -15.84 -10.85 -1.28
CA SER A 144 -16.70 -11.54 -2.26
C SER A 144 -16.00 -11.84 -3.60
N LEU A 145 -14.91 -11.14 -3.89
CA LEU A 145 -14.05 -11.34 -5.07
C LEU A 145 -12.89 -12.30 -4.80
N GLY A 146 -12.83 -12.91 -3.62
CA GLY A 146 -11.78 -13.87 -3.26
C GLY A 146 -10.49 -13.24 -2.74
N PHE A 147 -10.50 -11.94 -2.39
CA PHE A 147 -9.33 -11.34 -1.76
C PHE A 147 -9.23 -11.75 -0.28
N ILE A 148 -8.00 -11.99 0.16
CA ILE A 148 -7.65 -12.28 1.54
C ILE A 148 -7.13 -11.02 2.24
N LYS A 149 -7.16 -11.03 3.57
CA LYS A 149 -6.95 -9.86 4.42
C LYS A 149 -5.52 -9.92 4.92
N LEU A 150 -4.75 -8.87 4.70
CA LEU A 150 -3.29 -8.89 4.89
C LEU A 150 -2.80 -7.99 6.02
N GLY A 151 -3.58 -6.97 6.39
CA GLY A 151 -3.22 -6.07 7.47
C GLY A 151 -4.07 -4.82 7.56
N ILE A 152 -3.65 -3.91 8.43
CA ILE A 152 -4.32 -2.64 8.70
C ILE A 152 -3.27 -1.54 8.90
N PHE A 153 -3.58 -0.35 8.40
CA PHE A 153 -2.72 0.84 8.46
C PHE A 153 -3.43 1.95 9.23
N PRO A 154 -3.23 2.01 10.56
CA PRO A 154 -3.77 3.09 11.38
C PRO A 154 -3.25 4.45 10.94
N ASN A 155 -4.14 5.45 10.87
CA ASN A 155 -3.84 6.85 10.53
C ASN A 155 -2.98 7.04 9.25
N THR A 156 -3.14 6.18 8.24
CA THR A 156 -2.26 6.20 7.06
C THR A 156 -2.43 7.44 6.18
N HIS A 157 -3.62 8.05 6.19
CA HIS A 157 -3.88 9.34 5.54
C HIS A 157 -4.53 10.33 6.52
N LYS A 158 -4.27 11.62 6.32
CA LYS A 158 -4.90 12.72 7.04
C LYS A 158 -5.37 13.78 6.06
N VAL A 159 -6.66 13.74 5.72
CA VAL A 159 -7.29 14.69 4.78
C VAL A 159 -8.13 15.72 5.55
N GLN A 160 -9.28 15.29 6.10
CA GLN A 160 -10.07 16.06 7.06
C GLN A 160 -9.90 15.46 8.46
N ASP A 161 -10.09 14.14 8.54
CA ASP A 161 -9.82 13.33 9.72
C ASP A 161 -8.69 12.33 9.44
N ASN A 162 -8.19 11.68 10.49
CA ASN A 162 -7.31 10.53 10.35
C ASN A 162 -8.07 9.36 9.73
N GLU A 163 -7.46 8.72 8.74
CA GLU A 163 -8.03 7.58 8.04
C GLU A 163 -7.21 6.32 8.28
N THR A 164 -7.89 5.28 8.72
CA THR A 164 -7.34 3.92 8.75
C THR A 164 -7.73 3.20 7.46
N HIS A 165 -6.78 2.48 6.87
CA HIS A 165 -7.02 1.63 5.69
C HIS A 165 -6.67 0.18 6.00
N CYS A 166 -7.26 -0.73 5.25
CA CYS A 166 -6.98 -2.16 5.32
C CYS A 166 -6.28 -2.64 4.04
N LEU A 167 -5.35 -3.58 4.15
CA LEU A 167 -4.68 -4.22 3.01
C LEU A 167 -5.35 -5.55 2.67
N THR A 168 -5.60 -5.78 1.39
CA THR A 168 -6.14 -7.03 0.88
C THR A 168 -5.53 -7.40 -0.47
N ALA A 169 -5.42 -8.70 -0.75
CA ALA A 169 -4.93 -9.16 -2.05
C ALA A 169 -5.62 -10.43 -2.54
N TYR A 170 -5.71 -10.55 -3.85
CA TYR A 170 -6.07 -11.74 -4.60
C TYR A 170 -4.78 -12.36 -5.15
N PHE A 171 -4.63 -13.67 -4.95
CA PHE A 171 -3.48 -14.45 -5.42
C PHE A 171 -3.94 -15.47 -6.45
N THR A 172 -3.24 -15.53 -7.57
CA THR A 172 -3.35 -16.68 -8.48
C THR A 172 -2.64 -17.89 -7.89
N ASP A 173 -3.00 -19.09 -8.34
CA ASP A 173 -2.27 -20.32 -7.98
C ASP A 173 -0.78 -20.21 -8.33
N ARG A 174 -0.47 -19.57 -9.47
CA ARG A 174 0.88 -19.30 -9.92
C ARG A 174 1.67 -18.43 -8.95
N ALA A 175 1.06 -17.43 -8.31
CA ALA A 175 1.72 -16.62 -7.29
C ALA A 175 2.16 -17.49 -6.11
N LEU A 176 1.25 -18.33 -5.60
CA LEU A 176 1.51 -19.16 -4.43
C LEU A 176 2.50 -20.29 -4.72
N GLN A 177 2.44 -20.90 -5.91
CA GLN A 177 3.38 -21.93 -6.35
C GLN A 177 4.82 -21.41 -6.46
N ARG A 178 4.99 -20.14 -6.83
CA ARG A 178 6.31 -19.49 -6.98
C ARG A 178 6.80 -18.84 -5.70
N ARG A 179 6.00 -18.86 -4.63
CA ARG A 179 6.36 -18.27 -3.35
C ARG A 179 7.52 -19.03 -2.73
N ARG A 180 8.53 -18.32 -2.26
CA ARG A 180 9.57 -18.87 -1.39
C ARG A 180 8.92 -19.27 -0.07
N THR A 181 9.03 -20.53 0.29
CA THR A 181 8.46 -21.05 1.53
C THR A 181 9.33 -20.74 2.75
N THR A 182 8.76 -20.87 3.93
CA THR A 182 9.39 -20.74 5.24
C THR A 182 10.03 -19.36 5.43
N PRO A 183 9.20 -18.30 5.56
CA PRO A 183 9.70 -16.97 5.93
C PRO A 183 10.44 -17.03 7.27
N VAL A 184 11.47 -16.19 7.42
CA VAL A 184 12.27 -16.06 8.65
C VAL A 184 11.94 -14.72 9.27
N ILE A 185 11.16 -14.76 10.35
CA ILE A 185 10.56 -13.57 10.97
C ILE A 185 10.92 -13.44 12.45
N ILE A 186 10.95 -12.21 12.94
CA ILE A 186 11.02 -11.94 14.38
C ILE A 186 9.68 -12.28 15.07
N PRO A 187 9.68 -12.59 16.38
CA PRO A 187 8.47 -12.99 17.11
C PRO A 187 7.29 -12.02 17.01
N GLU A 188 7.56 -10.71 16.95
CA GLU A 188 6.56 -9.65 16.89
C GLU A 188 5.75 -9.67 15.59
N ILE A 189 6.26 -10.30 14.53
CA ILE A 189 5.58 -10.45 13.24
C ILE A 189 4.76 -11.75 13.19
N ALA A 190 5.08 -12.73 14.04
CA ALA A 190 4.44 -14.04 14.04
C ALA A 190 2.90 -13.98 14.15
N PRO A 191 2.28 -13.10 14.97
CA PRO A 191 0.83 -12.97 15.00
C PRO A 191 0.23 -12.51 13.67
N PHE A 192 0.86 -11.56 12.98
CA PHE A 192 0.42 -11.08 11.66
C PHE A 192 0.52 -12.19 10.61
N TYR A 193 1.62 -12.94 10.64
CA TYR A 193 1.81 -14.09 9.78
C TYR A 193 0.73 -15.15 9.99
N GLU A 194 0.43 -15.49 11.24
CA GLU A 194 -0.53 -16.54 11.59
C GLU A 194 -1.95 -16.20 11.11
N ILE A 195 -2.35 -14.92 11.16
CA ILE A 195 -3.64 -14.46 10.62
C ILE A 195 -3.71 -14.70 9.10
N VAL A 196 -2.64 -14.43 8.36
CA VAL A 196 -2.59 -14.66 6.91
C VAL A 196 -2.48 -16.14 6.58
N ARG A 197 -1.60 -16.86 7.29
CA ARG A 197 -1.35 -18.29 7.15
C ARG A 197 -2.64 -19.10 7.20
N ARG A 198 -3.53 -18.82 8.16
CA ARG A 198 -4.80 -19.54 8.34
C ARG A 198 -5.80 -19.31 7.21
N GLN A 199 -5.71 -18.21 6.49
CA GLN A 199 -6.63 -17.91 5.38
C GLN A 199 -6.33 -18.74 4.13
N ILE A 200 -5.05 -19.05 3.89
CA ILE A 200 -4.58 -19.70 2.66
C ILE A 200 -3.65 -20.90 2.92
N ASN A 201 -3.69 -21.45 4.13
CA ASN A 201 -2.97 -22.65 4.55
C ASN A 201 -1.46 -22.64 4.24
N LEU A 202 -0.76 -21.56 4.56
CA LEU A 202 0.71 -21.53 4.44
C LEU A 202 1.38 -22.45 5.48
N GLU A 203 2.64 -22.80 5.24
CA GLU A 203 3.53 -23.49 6.19
C GLU A 203 3.81 -22.63 7.44
N PRO A 204 4.37 -23.19 8.53
CA PRO A 204 4.90 -22.37 9.63
C PRO A 204 6.06 -21.48 9.18
N ALA A 205 6.14 -20.28 9.75
CA ALA A 205 7.33 -19.44 9.65
C ALA A 205 8.43 -19.99 10.57
N GLN A 206 9.69 -19.73 10.21
CA GLN A 206 10.81 -19.87 11.12
C GLN A 206 10.92 -18.59 11.96
N LEU A 207 10.90 -18.74 13.28
CA LEU A 207 11.14 -17.62 14.19
C LEU A 207 12.64 -17.40 14.39
N SER A 208 13.08 -16.14 14.38
CA SER A 208 14.45 -15.75 14.69
C SER A 208 14.45 -14.70 15.80
N GLU A 209 15.03 -15.06 16.95
CA GLU A 209 15.29 -14.15 18.05
C GLU A 209 16.53 -13.32 17.73
N VAL A 210 16.30 -12.07 17.33
CA VAL A 210 17.36 -11.16 16.87
C VAL A 210 17.38 -9.94 17.77
N ARG A 211 18.58 -9.58 18.23
CA ARG A 211 18.86 -8.35 18.94
C ARG A 211 19.90 -7.55 18.19
N ARG A 212 19.71 -6.24 18.17
CA ARG A 212 20.54 -5.23 17.50
C ARG A 212 20.93 -4.16 18.50
N ASP A 213 21.71 -3.19 18.05
CA ASP A 213 22.33 -2.18 18.93
C ASP A 213 21.32 -1.34 19.72
N TYR A 214 20.08 -1.22 19.24
CA TYR A 214 19.04 -0.37 19.82
C TYR A 214 17.85 -1.13 20.39
N SER A 215 17.89 -2.47 20.42
CA SER A 215 16.74 -3.30 20.82
C SER A 215 16.43 -3.23 22.32
N ASP A 216 17.36 -2.74 23.14
CA ASP A 216 17.13 -2.54 24.57
C ASP A 216 16.65 -1.12 24.92
N HIS A 217 16.57 -0.23 23.92
CA HIS A 217 16.16 1.16 24.05
C HIS A 217 16.96 1.99 25.07
N LYS A 218 18.14 1.53 25.50
CA LYS A 218 19.01 2.26 26.45
C LYS A 218 19.86 3.31 25.77
N GLN A 219 20.11 3.15 24.48
CA GLN A 219 20.90 4.06 23.67
C GLN A 219 19.98 4.86 22.75
N LYS A 220 20.25 6.17 22.64
CA LYS A 220 19.58 7.01 21.66
C LYS A 220 20.13 6.70 20.27
N ILE A 221 19.23 6.45 19.32
CA ILE A 221 19.59 6.27 17.91
C ILE A 221 20.19 7.59 17.38
N PRO A 222 21.42 7.60 16.85
CA PRO A 222 22.02 8.78 16.25
C PRO A 222 21.25 9.17 14.97
N LEU A 223 21.30 10.45 14.63
CA LEU A 223 20.54 11.01 13.52
C LEU A 223 21.48 11.47 12.42
N LEU A 224 21.16 11.09 11.18
CA LEU A 224 21.80 11.60 9.98
C LEU A 224 21.29 13.01 9.69
N ASN A 225 22.21 13.89 9.30
CA ASN A 225 21.86 15.22 8.82
C ASN A 225 21.44 15.10 7.35
N PHE A 226 20.13 15.16 7.08
CA PHE A 226 19.59 15.10 5.73
C PHE A 226 19.27 16.50 5.21
N GLU A 227 19.62 16.73 3.95
CA GLU A 227 19.08 17.76 3.08
C GLU A 227 17.91 17.18 2.27
N THR A 228 17.01 18.06 1.81
CA THR A 228 15.78 17.68 1.11
C THR A 228 15.79 18.20 -0.33
N ILE A 229 15.59 17.29 -1.29
CA ILE A 229 15.43 17.63 -2.71
C ILE A 229 14.02 17.23 -3.16
N THR A 230 13.26 18.18 -3.72
CA THR A 230 11.87 17.99 -4.21
C THR A 230 11.71 18.27 -5.72
N ALA A 231 12.83 18.39 -6.45
CA ALA A 231 12.82 18.62 -7.90
C ALA A 231 12.43 17.34 -8.66
N THR A 232 11.12 17.14 -8.88
CA THR A 232 10.54 15.87 -9.38
C THR A 232 11.25 15.28 -10.61
N GLU A 233 11.51 16.05 -11.66
CA GLU A 233 12.16 15.51 -12.87
C GLU A 233 13.63 15.12 -12.61
N PHE A 234 14.36 15.89 -11.80
CA PHE A 234 15.70 15.52 -11.36
C PHE A 234 15.67 14.20 -10.58
N ILE A 235 14.72 14.06 -9.66
CA ILE A 235 14.55 12.85 -8.83
C ILE A 235 14.25 11.64 -9.70
N LYS A 236 13.32 11.75 -10.64
CA LYS A 236 13.00 10.67 -11.60
C LYS A 236 14.21 10.26 -12.42
N HIS A 237 14.97 11.22 -12.95
CA HIS A 237 16.17 10.94 -13.73
C HIS A 237 17.28 10.29 -12.89
N ARG A 238 17.45 10.71 -11.63
CA ARG A 238 18.41 10.10 -10.71
C ARG A 238 17.99 8.69 -10.33
N TRP A 239 16.74 8.50 -9.91
CA TRP A 239 16.17 7.21 -9.53
C TRP A 239 16.34 6.13 -10.62
N LYS A 240 16.09 6.48 -11.89
CA LYS A 240 16.30 5.56 -13.03
C LYS A 240 17.74 5.04 -13.18
N LYS A 241 18.73 5.76 -12.64
CA LYS A 241 20.16 5.40 -12.69
C LYS A 241 20.65 4.78 -11.38
N THR A 242 19.95 5.06 -10.28
CA THR A 242 20.28 4.55 -8.95
C THR A 242 19.96 3.07 -8.87
N LYS A 243 20.93 2.28 -8.41
CA LYS A 243 20.70 0.89 -8.00
C LYS A 243 20.72 0.86 -6.48
N SER A 244 19.64 0.41 -5.87
CA SER A 244 19.60 0.22 -4.42
C SER A 244 20.75 -0.67 -3.98
N ASN A 245 21.35 -0.35 -2.83
CA ASN A 245 22.42 -1.14 -2.23
C ASN A 245 22.11 -1.45 -0.76
N SER A 246 22.92 -2.30 -0.13
CA SER A 246 22.82 -2.60 1.30
C SER A 246 21.39 -3.08 1.65
N PHE A 247 20.82 -2.62 2.76
CA PHE A 247 19.47 -2.99 3.18
C PHE A 247 18.35 -2.50 2.23
N PHE A 248 18.60 -1.53 1.35
CA PHE A 248 17.59 -1.10 0.37
C PHE A 248 17.32 -2.15 -0.71
N GLU A 249 18.22 -3.12 -0.92
CA GLU A 249 17.98 -4.27 -1.81
C GLU A 249 16.83 -5.16 -1.33
N ASN A 250 16.55 -5.12 -0.02
CA ASN A 250 15.55 -5.92 0.68
C ASN A 250 14.20 -5.20 0.84
N ILE A 251 14.09 -3.96 0.35
CA ILE A 251 12.86 -3.17 0.36
C ILE A 251 12.09 -3.36 -0.95
N PHE A 252 10.76 -3.25 -0.89
CA PHE A 252 9.90 -3.38 -2.06
C PHE A 252 8.66 -2.48 -1.97
N MET A 253 8.63 -1.38 -2.71
CA MET A 253 7.48 -0.48 -2.73
C MET A 253 6.90 -0.34 -4.14
N PRO A 254 5.93 -1.19 -4.54
CA PRO A 254 5.35 -1.13 -5.87
C PRO A 254 4.37 0.04 -6.02
N PHE A 255 4.19 0.49 -7.27
CA PHE A 255 3.23 1.55 -7.65
C PHE A 255 3.47 2.92 -7.01
N HIS A 256 4.69 3.21 -6.57
CA HIS A 256 5.11 4.52 -6.08
C HIS A 256 6.31 5.02 -6.88
N GLU A 257 6.23 6.26 -7.36
CA GLU A 257 7.35 6.95 -8.00
C GLU A 257 7.89 8.00 -7.03
N PRO A 258 9.21 8.03 -6.75
CA PRO A 258 9.76 8.95 -5.78
C PRO A 258 9.65 10.39 -6.27
N ASN A 259 9.27 11.29 -5.36
CA ASN A 259 9.18 12.74 -5.58
C ASN A 259 9.92 13.55 -4.50
N LEU A 260 10.64 12.85 -3.62
CA LEU A 260 11.50 13.41 -2.57
C LEU A 260 12.77 12.57 -2.45
N ILE A 261 13.91 13.24 -2.29
CA ILE A 261 15.16 12.62 -1.84
C ILE A 261 15.58 13.27 -0.52
N LEU A 262 15.87 12.42 0.47
CA LEU A 262 16.63 12.82 1.65
C LEU A 262 18.09 12.40 1.44
N ILE A 263 19.02 13.33 1.48
CA ILE A 263 20.43 13.10 1.14
C ILE A 263 21.36 13.69 2.19
N THR A 264 22.39 12.96 2.60
CA THR A 264 23.41 13.51 3.51
C THR A 264 24.38 14.43 2.76
N PRO A 265 24.97 15.45 3.40
CA PRO A 265 25.90 16.38 2.73
C PRO A 265 27.10 15.71 2.04
N ASP A 266 27.56 14.57 2.57
CA ASP A 266 28.62 13.75 1.99
C ASP A 266 28.14 12.83 0.85
N GLN A 267 26.83 12.83 0.55
CA GLN A 267 26.15 11.95 -0.40
C GLN A 267 26.32 10.45 -0.08
N GLY A 268 26.72 10.13 1.14
CA GLY A 268 26.92 8.77 1.61
C GLY A 268 25.61 8.01 1.83
N THR A 269 24.49 8.73 2.05
CA THR A 269 23.15 8.16 2.18
C THR A 269 22.14 8.98 1.38
N GLU A 270 21.37 8.31 0.53
CA GLU A 270 20.23 8.83 -0.20
C GLU A 270 19.01 7.95 0.03
N VAL A 271 17.89 8.54 0.45
CA VAL A 271 16.62 7.84 0.64
C VAL A 271 15.59 8.46 -0.30
N TYR A 272 15.03 7.63 -1.17
CA TYR A 272 14.00 8.02 -2.13
C TYR A 272 12.63 7.76 -1.51
N ILE A 273 11.82 8.81 -1.48
CA ILE A 273 10.53 8.83 -0.81
C ILE A 273 9.47 9.29 -1.82
N THR A 274 8.30 8.68 -1.76
CA THR A 274 7.09 9.31 -2.30
C THR A 274 6.36 9.93 -1.13
N TYR A 275 6.06 11.22 -1.20
CA TYR A 275 5.25 11.91 -0.20
C TYR A 275 4.13 12.71 -0.84
N SER A 276 3.07 12.95 -0.07
CA SER A 276 1.94 13.77 -0.47
C SER A 276 1.54 14.69 0.69
N GLN A 277 1.75 15.99 0.50
CA GLN A 277 1.36 16.98 1.51
C GLN A 277 -0.16 17.05 1.72
N LYS A 278 -0.93 16.68 0.69
CA LYS A 278 -2.41 16.80 0.70
C LYS A 278 -3.06 15.88 1.73
N ASP A 279 -2.49 14.70 1.94
CA ASP A 279 -3.00 13.67 2.83
C ASP A 279 -1.96 13.19 3.85
N LYS A 280 -0.83 13.90 3.95
CA LYS A 280 0.27 13.68 4.90
C LYS A 280 0.83 12.25 4.92
N TYR A 281 0.77 11.58 3.78
CA TYR A 281 1.25 10.23 3.55
C TYR A 281 2.65 10.23 2.95
N SER A 282 3.53 9.35 3.43
CA SER A 282 4.85 9.14 2.85
C SER A 282 5.26 7.67 2.87
N VAL A 283 6.08 7.25 1.91
CA VAL A 283 6.61 5.89 1.81
C VAL A 283 8.07 5.90 1.39
N ILE A 284 8.86 5.00 1.95
CA ILE A 284 10.23 4.76 1.50
C ILE A 284 10.19 3.83 0.29
N VAL A 285 10.68 4.32 -0.85
CA VAL A 285 10.68 3.57 -2.12
C VAL A 285 11.99 2.80 -2.31
N GLY A 286 13.10 3.35 -1.83
CA GLY A 286 14.42 2.75 -1.95
C GLY A 286 15.51 3.75 -1.57
N GLY A 287 16.76 3.42 -1.88
CA GLY A 287 17.88 4.26 -1.47
C GLY A 287 19.24 3.64 -1.70
N VAL A 288 20.27 4.43 -1.44
CA VAL A 288 21.66 3.99 -1.35
C VAL A 288 22.26 4.51 -0.06
N THR A 289 23.13 3.73 0.57
CA THR A 289 23.72 4.14 1.83
C THR A 289 25.04 3.45 2.14
N ASN A 290 25.92 4.17 2.82
CA ASN A 290 27.13 3.66 3.48
C ASN A 290 26.90 3.41 4.99
N GLU A 291 25.76 3.85 5.53
CA GLU A 291 25.36 3.58 6.91
C GLU A 291 25.09 2.07 7.10
N LYS A 292 25.58 1.52 8.20
CA LYS A 292 25.50 0.09 8.53
C LYS A 292 24.23 -0.25 9.29
N SER A 293 23.67 0.69 10.04
CA SER A 293 22.45 0.50 10.83
C SER A 293 21.23 0.99 10.07
N PHE A 294 20.30 0.08 9.77
CA PHE A 294 19.04 0.46 9.14
C PHE A 294 18.15 1.26 10.11
N ALA A 295 18.23 0.98 11.42
CA ALA A 295 17.53 1.72 12.46
C ALA A 295 17.91 3.21 12.46
N VAL A 296 19.20 3.52 12.28
CA VAL A 296 19.70 4.91 12.15
C VAL A 296 19.08 5.62 10.96
N VAL A 297 19.04 4.96 9.79
CA VAL A 297 18.43 5.55 8.59
C VAL A 297 16.93 5.74 8.77
N LEU A 298 16.21 4.75 9.29
CA LEU A 298 14.77 4.82 9.51
C LEU A 298 14.37 5.90 10.53
N GLU A 299 15.05 5.99 11.67
CA GLU A 299 14.79 7.04 12.66
C GLU A 299 15.08 8.43 12.07
N SER A 300 16.17 8.56 11.31
CA SER A 300 16.53 9.82 10.65
C SER A 300 15.49 10.22 9.61
N VAL A 301 15.03 9.28 8.78
CA VAL A 301 13.95 9.52 7.81
C VAL A 301 12.68 9.94 8.54
N ALA A 302 12.25 9.18 9.56
CA ALA A 302 11.04 9.44 10.33
C ALA A 302 11.07 10.84 10.96
N GLN A 303 12.20 11.25 11.53
CA GLN A 303 12.36 12.58 12.09
C GLN A 303 12.23 13.68 11.02
N GLN A 304 12.86 13.49 9.85
CA GLN A 304 12.81 14.51 8.80
C GLN A 304 11.42 14.64 8.18
N VAL A 305 10.75 13.53 7.86
CA VAL A 305 9.39 13.61 7.32
C VAL A 305 8.41 14.18 8.34
N SER A 306 8.60 13.90 9.63
CA SER A 306 7.81 14.53 10.70
C SER A 306 8.06 16.05 10.76
N ARG A 307 9.30 16.53 10.60
CA ARG A 307 9.61 17.96 10.48
C ARG A 307 8.99 18.61 9.25
N MET A 308 8.76 17.84 8.19
CA MET A 308 8.02 18.26 6.99
C MET A 308 6.50 18.23 7.18
N ASP A 309 6.01 18.07 8.42
CA ASP A 309 4.59 18.01 8.78
C ASP A 309 3.84 16.79 8.16
N MET A 310 4.56 15.69 7.95
CA MET A 310 3.94 14.40 7.61
C MET A 310 3.37 13.70 8.85
N SER A 311 2.30 12.95 8.62
CA SER A 311 1.58 12.21 9.67
C SER A 311 1.96 10.73 9.69
N TYR A 312 2.49 10.22 8.58
CA TYR A 312 2.68 8.80 8.37
C TYR A 312 3.89 8.52 7.47
N VAL A 313 4.63 7.45 7.80
CA VAL A 313 5.65 6.86 6.94
C VAL A 313 5.58 5.33 6.98
N GLU A 314 5.75 4.69 5.82
CA GLU A 314 5.83 3.22 5.71
C GLU A 314 7.05 2.75 4.92
N VAL A 315 7.43 1.51 5.20
CA VAL A 315 8.45 0.75 4.48
C VAL A 315 8.02 -0.72 4.40
N ILE A 316 8.32 -1.36 3.27
CA ILE A 316 8.02 -2.78 3.06
C ILE A 316 9.34 -3.52 2.97
N ILE A 317 9.56 -4.46 3.88
CA ILE A 317 10.80 -5.23 4.03
C ILE A 317 10.47 -6.69 3.71
N ASP A 318 11.38 -7.44 3.10
CA ASP A 318 11.16 -8.87 2.94
C ASP A 318 11.05 -9.63 4.28
N ALA A 319 10.33 -10.75 4.24
CA ALA A 319 10.09 -11.60 5.40
C ALA A 319 11.23 -12.61 5.63
N TYR A 320 12.44 -12.38 5.12
CA TYR A 320 13.60 -13.29 5.25
C TYR A 320 14.84 -12.61 5.83
N SER A 321 14.74 -11.31 6.14
CA SER A 321 15.80 -10.50 6.72
C SER A 321 15.43 -10.07 8.15
N PRO A 322 15.49 -10.97 9.14
CA PRO A 322 15.03 -10.68 10.49
C PRO A 322 15.83 -9.53 11.16
N GLU A 323 17.06 -9.27 10.73
CA GLU A 323 17.86 -8.15 11.25
C GLU A 323 17.27 -6.80 10.84
N LEU A 324 16.76 -6.71 9.60
CA LEU A 324 16.12 -5.50 9.10
C LEU A 324 14.73 -5.31 9.70
N GLN A 325 14.02 -6.42 9.96
CA GLN A 325 12.76 -6.41 10.69
C GLN A 325 12.95 -5.89 12.12
N ARG A 326 14.01 -6.33 12.80
CA ARG A 326 14.38 -5.84 14.14
C ARG A 326 14.79 -4.36 14.09
N ASP A 327 15.66 -3.97 13.16
CA ASP A 327 16.09 -2.57 13.00
C ASP A 327 14.88 -1.63 12.74
N ALA A 328 13.86 -2.09 12.00
CA ALA A 328 12.63 -1.33 11.77
C ALA A 328 11.79 -1.15 13.05
N LEU A 329 11.63 -2.21 13.83
CA LEU A 329 10.92 -2.16 15.11
C LEU A 329 11.66 -1.29 16.14
N ASP A 330 13.00 -1.38 16.19
CA ASP A 330 13.84 -0.56 17.07
C ASP A 330 13.71 0.94 16.71
N ALA A 331 13.56 1.27 15.42
CA ALA A 331 13.22 2.61 14.92
C ALA A 331 11.72 2.96 15.05
N ARG A 332 10.97 2.17 15.82
CA ARG A 332 9.54 2.33 16.13
C ARG A 332 8.60 2.30 14.93
N PHE A 333 9.00 1.63 13.86
CA PHE A 333 8.07 1.24 12.81
C PHE A 333 7.39 -0.06 13.23
N ILE A 334 6.07 -0.04 13.34
CA ILE A 334 5.28 -1.16 13.85
C ILE A 334 4.80 -2.03 12.67
N PRO A 335 4.93 -3.37 12.74
CA PRO A 335 4.31 -4.26 11.77
C PRO A 335 2.83 -3.96 11.61
N SER A 336 2.40 -3.76 10.38
CA SER A 336 1.04 -3.33 10.01
C SER A 336 0.36 -4.36 9.11
N ALA A 337 1.13 -5.09 8.31
CA ALA A 337 0.63 -6.14 7.44
C ALA A 337 1.68 -7.21 7.14
N TYR A 338 1.20 -8.43 6.85
CA TYR A 338 2.01 -9.49 6.25
C TYR A 338 1.51 -9.73 4.82
N PHE A 339 2.40 -9.62 3.84
CA PHE A 339 2.06 -9.65 2.42
C PHE A 339 2.79 -10.81 1.72
N PRO A 340 2.15 -11.98 1.58
CA PRO A 340 2.77 -13.12 0.95
C PRO A 340 2.97 -12.88 -0.55
N SER A 341 4.03 -13.45 -1.12
CA SER A 341 4.35 -13.36 -2.55
C SER A 341 4.43 -11.93 -3.12
N ALA A 342 4.62 -10.90 -2.30
CA ALA A 342 4.52 -9.50 -2.72
C ALA A 342 5.58 -9.13 -3.75
N LYS A 343 6.85 -9.43 -3.44
CA LYS A 343 8.02 -9.06 -4.25
C LYS A 343 8.38 -10.19 -5.20
N ARG A 344 8.46 -9.90 -6.50
CA ARG A 344 8.99 -10.85 -7.49
C ARG A 344 10.48 -10.62 -7.68
N MET A 345 11.27 -11.67 -7.59
CA MET A 345 12.68 -11.68 -7.99
C MET A 345 12.89 -12.91 -8.88
N GLU A 346 13.22 -12.65 -10.14
CA GLU A 346 13.37 -13.70 -11.17
C GLU A 346 12.10 -14.56 -11.31
N ASP A 347 12.20 -15.86 -11.00
CA ASP A 347 11.15 -16.86 -11.06
C ASP A 347 10.41 -17.04 -9.72
N LYS A 348 10.94 -16.50 -8.62
CA LYS A 348 10.40 -16.63 -7.27
C LYS A 348 9.66 -15.38 -6.79
N ARG A 349 8.78 -15.60 -5.82
CA ARG A 349 8.05 -14.54 -5.10
C ARG A 349 8.39 -14.60 -3.62
N TYR A 350 8.65 -13.46 -3.04
CA TYR A 350 9.09 -13.30 -1.66
C TYR A 350 7.97 -12.65 -0.88
N ASP A 351 7.75 -13.18 0.31
CA ASP A 351 6.88 -12.57 1.30
C ASP A 351 7.52 -11.28 1.82
N CYS A 352 6.67 -10.31 2.16
CA CYS A 352 7.09 -9.05 2.73
C CYS A 352 6.26 -8.71 3.97
N VAL A 353 6.82 -7.86 4.81
CA VAL A 353 6.18 -7.28 5.99
C VAL A 353 6.10 -5.78 5.77
N VAL A 354 4.92 -5.22 5.95
CA VAL A 354 4.72 -3.77 5.88
C VAL A 354 4.87 -3.22 7.29
N PHE A 355 5.80 -2.30 7.46
CA PHE A 355 6.06 -1.60 8.70
C PHE A 355 5.65 -0.14 8.54
N SER A 356 5.04 0.43 9.57
CA SER A 356 4.62 1.82 9.52
C SER A 356 4.79 2.56 10.83
N ARG A 357 4.93 3.88 10.72
CA ARG A 357 5.02 4.79 11.84
C ARG A 357 4.10 5.97 11.60
N THR A 358 3.19 6.19 12.56
CA THR A 358 2.34 7.38 12.63
C THR A 358 2.96 8.37 13.62
N PHE A 359 2.89 9.66 13.28
CA PHE A 359 3.32 10.77 14.14
C PHE A 359 2.15 11.44 14.85
N ASP A 360 0.93 11.16 14.39
CA ASP A 360 -0.31 11.63 15.02
C ASP A 360 -0.84 10.63 16.04
N ILE A 361 -1.63 11.14 16.99
CA ILE A 361 -2.40 10.34 17.95
C ILE A 361 -3.35 9.42 17.18
N LEU A 362 -3.32 8.13 17.53
CA LEU A 362 -4.22 7.12 16.97
C LEU A 362 -5.69 7.50 17.22
N ASP A 363 -6.49 7.58 16.15
CA ASP A 363 -7.91 7.91 16.21
C ASP A 363 -8.75 6.88 15.45
N PHE A 364 -9.57 6.15 16.20
CA PHE A 364 -10.41 5.08 15.67
C PHE A 364 -11.91 5.41 15.69
N ARG A 365 -12.31 6.65 15.98
CA ARG A 365 -13.74 7.03 16.13
C ARG A 365 -14.58 6.69 14.90
N ASN A 366 -14.00 6.81 13.70
CA ASN A 366 -14.66 6.56 12.43
C ASN A 366 -14.36 5.19 11.81
N VAL A 367 -13.72 4.28 12.57
CA VAL A 367 -13.25 2.99 12.06
C VAL A 367 -14.30 1.90 12.18
N ARG A 368 -14.66 1.32 11.04
CA ARG A 368 -15.59 0.19 10.88
C ARG A 368 -14.90 -0.93 10.13
N ILE A 369 -14.47 -1.95 10.87
CA ILE A 369 -13.71 -3.08 10.31
C ILE A 369 -14.39 -4.43 10.57
N ILE A 370 -14.32 -5.33 9.60
CA ILE A 370 -14.76 -6.73 9.77
C ILE A 370 -13.87 -7.47 10.77
N SER A 371 -14.37 -8.58 11.31
CA SER A 371 -13.75 -9.33 12.43
C SER A 371 -12.27 -9.62 12.20
N LEU A 372 -11.89 -10.07 11.01
CA LEU A 372 -10.50 -10.45 10.75
C LEU A 372 -9.51 -9.27 10.80
N TYR A 373 -9.94 -8.07 10.38
CA TYR A 373 -9.12 -6.86 10.52
C TYR A 373 -9.00 -6.39 11.98
N LYS A 374 -9.95 -6.75 12.86
CA LYS A 374 -9.80 -6.47 14.30
C LYS A 374 -8.61 -7.20 14.89
N ASN A 375 -8.33 -8.42 14.41
CA ASN A 375 -7.16 -9.18 14.88
C ASN A 375 -5.87 -8.44 14.52
N PHE A 376 -5.73 -7.97 13.27
CA PHE A 376 -4.58 -7.16 12.88
C PHE A 376 -4.46 -5.87 13.70
N LEU A 377 -5.58 -5.18 13.97
CA LEU A 377 -5.57 -3.97 14.78
C LEU A 377 -5.15 -4.24 16.22
N ASN A 378 -5.59 -5.34 16.82
CA ASN A 378 -5.22 -5.72 18.17
C ASN A 378 -3.71 -5.97 18.29
N GLU A 379 -3.13 -6.72 17.34
CA GLU A 379 -1.68 -6.98 17.32
C GLU A 379 -0.88 -5.68 17.09
N TYR A 380 -1.34 -4.81 16.20
CA TYR A 380 -0.73 -3.49 16.01
C TYR A 380 -0.76 -2.66 17.31
N LEU A 381 -1.92 -2.57 17.97
CA LEU A 381 -2.09 -1.77 19.18
C LEU A 381 -1.27 -2.30 20.36
N LYS A 382 -1.13 -3.63 20.45
CA LYS A 382 -0.24 -4.27 21.42
C LYS A 382 1.20 -3.78 21.24
N LEU A 383 1.76 -3.97 20.03
CA LEU A 383 3.13 -3.55 19.74
C LEU A 383 3.32 -2.04 19.85
N TRP A 384 2.34 -1.25 19.42
CA TRP A 384 2.38 0.20 19.55
C TRP A 384 2.43 0.63 21.03
N ARG A 385 1.62 0.03 21.90
CA ARG A 385 1.63 0.33 23.34
C ARG A 385 2.96 -0.05 23.97
N GLU A 386 3.47 -1.23 23.65
CA GLU A 386 4.79 -1.71 24.09
C GLU A 386 5.88 -0.69 23.72
N ASN A 387 5.93 -0.26 22.45
CA ASN A 387 7.01 0.60 21.92
C ASN A 387 6.89 2.10 22.20
N TYR A 388 5.70 2.63 22.49
CA TYR A 388 5.49 4.07 22.67
C TYR A 388 5.06 4.47 24.09
N ILE A 389 4.55 3.53 24.88
CA ILE A 389 4.03 3.80 26.23
C ILE A 389 4.83 3.03 27.27
N GLU A 390 4.92 1.71 27.13
CA GLU A 390 5.46 0.85 28.20
C GLU A 390 6.97 1.03 28.43
N LEU A 391 7.75 1.26 27.36
CA LEU A 391 9.20 1.52 27.47
C LEU A 391 9.58 2.67 28.42
N VAL A 392 8.68 3.66 28.61
CA VAL A 392 8.95 4.77 29.53
C VAL A 392 8.97 4.27 30.98
N PHE A 393 8.12 3.31 31.31
CA PHE A 393 7.99 2.77 32.67
C PHE A 393 9.05 1.72 32.99
N ASP A 394 9.60 1.04 31.98
CA ASP A 394 10.70 0.09 32.17
C ASP A 394 12.03 0.76 32.52
N SER A 395 12.14 2.08 32.29
CA SER A 395 13.36 2.85 32.58
C SER A 395 13.59 3.18 34.06
N GLU A 396 12.62 2.89 34.94
CA GLU A 396 12.69 3.20 36.39
C GLU A 396 13.12 2.03 37.30
N GLN A 397 13.39 0.82 36.78
CA GLN A 397 13.96 -0.23 37.63
C GLN A 397 15.49 -0.09 37.77
N LYS A 398 15.91 0.73 38.74
CA LYS A 398 17.24 0.69 39.34
C LYS A 398 17.18 0.71 40.86
#